data_AF-Q1ICN5-F1
#
_entry.id   AF-Q1ICN5-F1
#
_cell.length_a   1.000
_cell.length_b   1.000
_cell.length_c   1.000
_cell.angle_alpha   90.00
_cell.angle_beta   90.00
_cell.angle_gamma   90.00
#
_symmetry.space_group_name_H-M   'P 1'
#
loop_
_entity.id
_entity.type
_entity.pdbx_description
1 polymer ?
#
loop_
_entity_poly.entity_id
_entity_poly.type
_entity_poly.pdbx_seq_one_letter_code
_entity_poly.pdbx_strand_id
1 'polypeptide(L)'
;MLAGALEGALKDLFNRIQHNEPIHWAADQLKVRAQEIEADIRNSYLPIGVESFDGDFVGFIKIDDRERMVVRPWGEKELLLMDISKSVYIAFMRDLRKTLAEQCKALGLDLDRGSALME
;
A
#
# COMPACT_ATOMS: atom_id res chain seq x y z
N MET A 1 5.04 19.25 -8.62
CA MET A 1 4.67 19.00 -7.21
C MET A 1 3.96 17.67 -7.00
N LEU A 2 2.96 17.27 -7.83
CA LEU A 2 2.30 15.95 -7.69
C LEU A 2 3.24 14.73 -7.84
N ALA A 3 4.10 14.72 -8.86
CA ALA A 3 4.93 13.53 -9.14
C ALA A 3 5.93 13.20 -8.01
N GLY A 4 6.50 14.22 -7.35
CA GLY A 4 7.38 14.03 -6.20
C GLY A 4 6.63 13.55 -4.95
N ALA A 5 5.40 14.02 -4.73
CA ALA A 5 4.55 13.53 -3.64
C ALA A 5 4.17 12.05 -3.84
N LEU A 6 3.82 11.67 -5.07
CA LEU A 6 3.51 10.28 -5.42
C LEU A 6 4.75 9.38 -5.29
N GLU A 7 5.93 9.82 -5.73
CA GLU A 7 7.18 9.07 -5.54
C GLU A 7 7.51 8.88 -4.05
N GLY A 8 7.31 9.93 -3.23
CA GLY A 8 7.46 9.85 -1.77
C GLY A 8 6.51 8.83 -1.15
N ALA A 9 5.23 8.87 -1.54
CA ALA A 9 4.20 7.95 -1.08
C ALA A 9 4.52 6.48 -1.46
N LEU A 10 5.01 6.26 -2.69
CA LEU A 10 5.43 4.93 -3.16
C LEU A 10 6.64 4.41 -2.38
N LYS A 11 7.65 5.24 -2.11
CA LYS A 11 8.82 4.86 -1.30
C LYS A 11 8.42 4.45 0.11
N ASP A 12 7.56 5.24 0.72
CA ASP A 12 7.00 4.98 2.04
C ASP A 12 6.22 3.64 2.08
N LEU A 13 5.39 3.38 1.07
CA LEU A 13 4.72 2.09 0.92
C LEU A 13 5.71 0.92 0.80
N PHE A 14 6.73 1.04 -0.06
CA PHE A 14 7.74 0.00 -0.21
C PHE A 14 8.50 -0.27 1.09
N ASN A 15 8.82 0.78 1.86
CA ASN A 15 9.44 0.64 3.17
C ASN A 15 8.53 -0.13 4.13
N ARG A 16 7.23 0.16 4.21
CA ARG A 16 6.30 -0.61 5.07
C ARG A 16 6.24 -2.08 4.69
N ILE A 17 6.09 -2.36 3.40
CA ILE A 17 5.97 -3.70 2.85
C ILE A 17 7.18 -4.59 3.20
N GLN A 18 8.39 -4.01 3.21
CA GLN A 18 9.61 -4.74 3.53
C GLN A 18 9.70 -5.18 4.99
N HIS A 19 9.01 -4.49 5.89
CA HIS A 19 9.15 -4.71 7.34
C HIS A 19 7.91 -5.37 7.98
N ASN A 20 6.76 -5.37 7.29
CA ASN A 20 5.51 -5.92 7.82
C ASN A 20 5.13 -7.22 7.11
N GLU A 21 4.85 -8.27 7.87
CA GLU A 21 4.36 -9.54 7.34
C GLU A 21 2.82 -9.59 7.30
N PRO A 22 2.22 -10.36 6.37
CA PRO A 22 0.78 -10.63 6.37
C PRO A 22 0.35 -11.26 7.69
N ILE A 23 -0.79 -10.81 8.22
CA ILE A 23 -1.26 -11.26 9.53
C ILE A 23 -2.17 -12.49 9.34
N HIS A 24 -1.93 -13.52 10.17
CA HIS A 24 -2.64 -14.80 10.07
C HIS A 24 -3.96 -14.76 10.82
N TRP A 25 -5.08 -15.05 10.13
CA TRP A 25 -6.42 -14.94 10.69
C TRP A 25 -7.35 -16.10 10.32
N ALA A 26 -8.26 -16.42 11.23
CA ALA A 26 -9.47 -17.17 10.93
C ALA A 26 -10.54 -16.23 10.35
N ALA A 27 -11.37 -16.74 9.43
CA ALA A 27 -12.36 -15.93 8.69
C ALA A 27 -13.41 -15.26 9.61
N ASP A 28 -13.74 -15.89 10.74
CA ASP A 28 -14.72 -15.40 11.73
C ASP A 28 -14.22 -14.20 12.55
N GLN A 29 -12.90 -13.99 12.61
CA GLN A 29 -12.28 -12.88 13.35
C GLN A 29 -11.99 -11.65 12.49
N LEU A 30 -12.21 -11.74 11.18
CA LEU A 30 -11.79 -10.76 10.18
C LEU A 30 -12.25 -9.34 10.51
N LYS A 31 -13.54 -9.16 10.86
CA LYS A 31 -14.14 -7.84 11.06
C LYS A 31 -13.60 -7.11 12.30
N VAL A 32 -13.43 -7.84 13.40
CA VAL A 32 -12.91 -7.28 14.67
C VAL A 32 -11.42 -6.95 14.51
N ARG A 33 -10.66 -7.87 13.92
CA ARG A 33 -9.22 -7.70 13.75
C ARG A 33 -8.86 -6.65 12.69
N ALA A 34 -9.67 -6.48 11.65
CA ALA A 34 -9.48 -5.40 10.67
C ALA A 34 -9.53 -4.03 11.34
N GLN A 35 -10.46 -3.80 12.26
CA GLN A 35 -10.56 -2.53 13.00
C GLN A 35 -9.34 -2.26 13.89
N GLU A 36 -8.79 -3.30 14.54
CA GLU A 36 -7.57 -3.17 15.34
C GLU A 36 -6.36 -2.81 14.48
N ILE A 37 -6.26 -3.38 13.28
CA ILE A 37 -5.16 -3.11 12.35
C ILE A 37 -5.29 -1.73 11.71
N GLU A 38 -6.50 -1.34 11.30
CA GLU A 38 -6.80 -0.03 10.73
C GLU A 38 -6.28 1.11 11.64
N ALA A 39 -6.28 0.91 12.95
CA ALA A 39 -5.76 1.88 13.91
C ALA A 39 -4.22 2.09 13.83
N ASP A 40 -3.46 1.13 13.30
CA ASP A 40 -2.04 1.29 12.99
C ASP A 40 -1.84 1.45 11.49
N ILE A 41 -1.71 2.70 11.05
CA ILE A 41 -1.52 3.08 9.65
C ILE A 41 -0.34 2.37 8.97
N ARG A 42 0.64 1.87 9.73
CA ARG A 42 1.76 1.11 9.18
C ARG A 42 1.35 -0.25 8.62
N ASN A 43 0.20 -0.77 9.02
CA ASN A 43 -0.34 -1.99 8.45
C ASN A 43 -1.19 -1.74 7.20
N SER A 44 -1.39 -0.48 6.81
CA SER A 44 -2.01 -0.13 5.54
C SER A 44 -0.98 -0.21 4.41
N TYR A 45 -1.37 -0.91 3.36
CA TYR A 45 -0.63 -1.07 2.11
C TYR A 45 -1.04 -0.02 1.07
N LEU A 46 -1.69 1.05 1.51
CA LEU A 46 -1.91 2.26 0.72
C LEU A 46 -0.74 3.22 0.87
N PRO A 47 -0.30 3.92 -0.19
CA PRO A 47 0.68 5.01 -0.09
C PRO A 47 0.16 6.15 0.81
N ILE A 48 0.97 6.62 1.76
CA ILE A 48 0.59 7.79 2.59
C ILE A 48 0.53 9.02 1.68
N GLY A 49 -0.56 9.79 1.79
CA GLY A 49 -0.73 11.04 1.04
C GLY A 49 -1.61 10.94 -0.20
N VAL A 50 -1.95 9.73 -0.65
CA VAL A 50 -2.88 9.55 -1.79
C VAL A 50 -4.19 8.91 -1.35
N GLU A 51 -4.18 7.93 -0.43
CA GLU A 51 -5.40 7.17 -0.09
C GLU A 51 -5.57 6.87 1.41
N SER A 52 -4.47 6.78 2.19
CA SER A 52 -4.57 6.56 3.65
C SER A 52 -5.28 7.69 4.41
N PHE A 53 -5.36 8.90 3.84
CA PHE A 53 -6.01 10.05 4.48
C PHE A 53 -7.52 10.10 4.23
N ASP A 54 -7.99 9.45 3.16
CA ASP A 54 -9.42 9.41 2.83
C ASP A 54 -10.15 8.38 3.70
N GLY A 55 -9.44 7.61 4.52
CA GLY A 55 -10.00 6.62 5.44
C GLY A 55 -10.12 5.22 4.86
N ASP A 56 -9.59 5.00 3.65
CA ASP A 56 -9.44 3.69 3.05
C ASP A 56 -8.34 2.89 3.76
N PHE A 57 -8.55 1.58 3.86
CA PHE A 57 -7.58 0.66 4.42
C PHE A 57 -7.36 -0.54 3.49
N VAL A 58 -6.10 -0.90 3.30
CA VAL A 58 -5.71 -2.12 2.57
C VAL A 58 -4.72 -2.91 3.42
N GLY A 59 -4.99 -4.19 3.64
CA GLY A 59 -4.14 -5.08 4.44
C GLY A 59 -3.96 -6.45 3.79
N PHE A 60 -2.81 -7.09 4.00
CA PHE A 60 -2.63 -8.51 3.64
C PHE A 60 -2.85 -9.42 4.83
N ILE A 61 -3.64 -10.46 4.59
CA ILE A 61 -4.01 -11.45 5.61
C ILE A 61 -3.83 -12.85 5.05
N LYS A 62 -3.75 -13.83 5.92
CA LYS A 62 -3.74 -15.25 5.53
C LYS A 62 -4.96 -15.96 6.14
N ILE A 63 -5.85 -16.48 5.29
CA ILE A 63 -7.02 -17.29 5.67
C ILE A 63 -6.86 -18.67 5.00
N ASP A 64 -6.96 -19.75 5.78
CA ASP A 64 -6.81 -21.13 5.29
C ASP A 64 -5.54 -21.35 4.43
N ASP A 65 -4.42 -20.82 4.93
CA ASP A 65 -3.12 -20.78 4.25
C ASP A 65 -3.08 -20.01 2.91
N ARG A 66 -4.16 -19.35 2.52
CA ARG A 66 -4.20 -18.48 1.35
C ARG A 66 -4.06 -17.02 1.74
N GLU A 67 -3.09 -16.37 1.13
CA GLU A 67 -2.92 -14.94 1.27
C GLU A 67 -3.99 -14.18 0.49
N ARG A 68 -4.60 -13.19 1.12
CA ARG A 68 -5.63 -12.34 0.53
C ARG A 68 -5.39 -10.89 0.90
N MET A 69 -5.88 -10.01 0.04
CA MET A 69 -5.95 -8.58 0.33
C MET A 69 -7.33 -8.25 0.90
N VAL A 70 -7.35 -7.61 2.04
CA VAL A 70 -8.53 -6.99 2.63
C VAL A 70 -8.54 -5.53 2.22
N VAL A 71 -9.67 -5.06 1.72
CA VAL A 71 -9.91 -3.65 1.45
C VAL A 71 -11.11 -3.19 2.24
N ARG A 72 -10.97 -2.08 2.95
CA ARG A 72 -12.10 -1.35 3.53
C ARG A 72 -12.14 0.04 2.95
N PRO A 73 -13.12 0.31 2.06
CA PRO A 73 -13.37 1.67 1.62
C PRO A 73 -13.89 2.52 2.77
N TRP A 74 -13.58 3.80 2.76
CA TRP A 74 -14.07 4.78 3.70
C TRP A 74 -15.59 4.89 3.62
N GLY A 75 -16.23 5.02 4.78
CA GLY A 75 -17.68 5.07 4.88
C GLY A 75 -18.38 3.71 4.70
N GLU A 76 -17.68 2.68 4.24
CA GLU A 76 -18.22 1.34 4.09
C GLU A 76 -18.06 0.50 5.36
N LYS A 77 -19.09 -0.30 5.65
CA LYS A 77 -19.12 -1.20 6.81
C LYS A 77 -18.58 -2.60 6.52
N GLU A 78 -18.59 -2.97 5.24
CA GLU A 78 -18.21 -4.30 4.80
C GLU A 78 -16.79 -4.31 4.23
N LEU A 79 -16.08 -5.39 4.52
CA LEU A 79 -14.75 -5.63 4.02
C LEU A 79 -14.83 -6.34 2.67
N LEU A 80 -14.02 -5.89 1.73
CA LEU A 80 -13.81 -6.58 0.46
C LEU A 80 -12.60 -7.50 0.61
N LEU A 81 -12.74 -8.73 0.12
CA LEU A 81 -11.65 -9.71 0.07
C LEU A 81 -11.28 -9.94 -1.39
N MET A 82 -10.03 -9.68 -1.73
CA MET A 82 -9.48 -9.93 -3.05
C MET A 82 -8.48 -11.08 -2.98
N ASP A 83 -8.55 -11.99 -3.95
CA ASP A 83 -7.62 -13.11 -4.08
C ASP A 83 -6.33 -12.64 -4.76
N ILE A 84 -5.56 -11.83 -4.03
CA ILE A 84 -4.30 -11.24 -4.44
C ILE A 84 -3.29 -11.43 -3.31
N SER A 85 -2.13 -12.01 -3.63
CA SER A 85 -1.01 -12.14 -2.70
C SER A 85 -0.22 -10.84 -2.58
N LYS A 86 0.48 -10.64 -1.47
CA LYS A 86 1.39 -9.50 -1.27
C LYS A 86 2.45 -9.46 -2.37
N SER A 87 2.97 -10.61 -2.79
CA SER A 87 3.97 -10.69 -3.85
C SER A 87 3.48 -10.13 -5.20
N VAL A 88 2.23 -10.45 -5.58
CA VAL A 88 1.60 -9.96 -6.81
C VAL A 88 1.37 -8.45 -6.72
N TYR A 89 0.86 -7.97 -5.60
CA TYR A 89 0.65 -6.54 -5.38
C TYR A 89 1.97 -5.75 -5.41
N ILE A 90 3.04 -6.27 -4.79
CA ILE A 90 4.37 -5.65 -4.85
C ILE A 90 4.86 -5.53 -6.29
N ALA A 91 4.69 -6.57 -7.10
CA ALA A 91 5.09 -6.54 -8.50
C ALA A 91 4.34 -5.43 -9.25
N PHE A 92 3.02 -5.35 -9.07
CA PHE A 92 2.20 -4.28 -9.63
C PHE A 92 2.68 -2.88 -9.21
N MET A 93 2.94 -2.66 -7.92
CA MET A 93 3.42 -1.35 -7.43
C MET A 93 4.79 -0.98 -7.99
N ARG A 94 5.68 -1.95 -8.21
CA ARG A 94 6.99 -1.71 -8.85
C ARG A 94 6.83 -1.29 -10.30
N ASP A 95 5.95 -1.95 -11.05
CA ASP A 95 5.66 -1.60 -12.44
C ASP A 95 5.01 -0.22 -12.54
N LEU A 96 4.13 0.12 -11.61
CA LEU A 96 3.55 1.47 -11.51
C LEU A 96 4.63 2.53 -11.30
N ARG A 97 5.54 2.33 -10.34
CA ARG A 97 6.66 3.27 -10.10
C ARG A 97 7.54 3.42 -11.33
N LYS A 98 7.87 2.32 -12.00
CA LYS A 98 8.66 2.36 -13.23
C LYS A 98 7.97 3.18 -14.31
N THR A 99 6.68 2.94 -14.52
CA THR A 99 5.85 3.69 -15.48
C THR A 99 5.83 5.18 -15.14
N LEU A 100 5.64 5.54 -13.86
CA LEU A 100 5.68 6.93 -13.40
C LEU A 100 7.02 7.60 -13.71
N ALA A 101 8.13 6.90 -13.45
CA ALA A 101 9.48 7.41 -13.72
C ALA A 101 9.71 7.65 -15.22
N GLU A 102 9.28 6.72 -16.07
CA GLU A 102 9.37 6.86 -17.53
C GLU A 102 8.56 8.07 -18.04
N GLN A 103 7.34 8.25 -17.54
CA GLN A 103 6.49 9.39 -17.90
C GLN A 103 7.08 10.73 -17.42
N CYS A 104 7.61 10.77 -16.19
CA CYS A 104 8.26 11.98 -15.68
C CYS A 104 9.48 12.36 -16.53
N LYS A 105 10.32 11.38 -16.88
CA LYS A 105 11.48 11.59 -17.74
C LYS A 105 11.08 12.12 -19.12
N ALA A 106 10.01 11.58 -19.71
CA ALA A 106 9.49 12.06 -21.00
C ALA A 106 9.03 13.53 -20.94
N LEU A 107 8.59 14.00 -19.77
CA LEU A 107 8.19 15.38 -19.51
C LEU A 107 9.34 16.28 -19.05
N GLY A 108 10.58 15.78 -19.01
CA GLY A 108 11.74 16.53 -18.51
C GLY A 108 11.73 16.74 -16.99
N LEU A 109 10.94 15.97 -16.25
CA LEU A 109 10.89 15.97 -14.79
C LEU A 109 11.81 14.88 -14.25
N ASP A 110 12.68 15.24 -13.33
CA ASP A 110 13.63 14.32 -12.70
C ASP A 110 13.16 13.99 -11.28
N LEU A 111 12.73 12.74 -11.06
CA LEU A 111 12.28 12.24 -9.76
C LEU A 111 13.44 11.91 -8.81
N ASP A 112 14.67 11.76 -9.32
CA ASP A 112 15.82 11.31 -8.53
C ASP A 112 16.69 12.47 -8.00
N ARG A 113 16.44 13.71 -8.46
CA ARG A 113 17.13 14.94 -8.01
C ARG A 113 17.05 15.24 -6.51
N GLY A 114 16.11 14.63 -5.79
CA GLY A 114 15.92 14.84 -4.34
C GLY A 114 16.80 14.00 -3.41
N SER A 115 17.57 13.03 -3.93
CA SER A 115 18.43 12.17 -3.09
C SER A 115 19.82 12.75 -2.78
N ALA A 116 20.20 13.84 -3.44
CA ALA A 116 21.53 14.44 -3.34
C ALA A 116 21.72 15.43 -2.16
N LEU A 117 20.81 15.46 -1.19
CA LEU A 117 20.85 16.39 -0.04
C LEU A 117 20.74 15.72 1.34
N MET A 118 20.97 14.40 1.42
CA MET A 118 21.11 13.70 2.70
C MET A 118 22.37 12.81 2.69
N GLU A 119 23.54 13.45 2.54
CA GLU A 119 24.81 12.92 3.03
C GLU A 119 25.10 13.46 4.44
#